data_AF-A0A9D9JLP3-F1
#
_entry.id   AF-A0A9D9JLP3-F1
#
_cell.length_a   1.000
_cell.length_b   1.000
_cell.length_c   1.000
_cell.angle_alpha   90.00
_cell.angle_beta   90.00
_cell.angle_gamma   90.00
#
_symmetry.space_group_name_H-M   'P 1'
#
loop_
_entity.id
_entity.type
_entity.pdbx_description
1 polymer ?
#
loop_
_entity_poly.entity_id
_entity_poly.type
_entity_poly.pdbx_seq_one_letter_code
_entity_poly.pdbx_strand_id
1 'polypeptide(L)'
;MQRTIEQLIGQVPARIMLLFRDLDEDLEITYDADRPVVAASTLKLLVLARLYRAFAREQLDPRARVQIASDQVVPGSGILRWLAEPPR
;
A
#
# COMPACT_ATOMS: atom_id res chain seq x y z
N MET A 1 17.45 -21.58 3.58
CA MET A 1 16.66 -20.35 3.75
C MET A 1 15.16 -20.65 3.79
N GLN A 2 14.57 -21.24 2.74
CA GLN A 2 13.14 -21.61 2.68
C GLN A 2 12.61 -22.33 3.93
N ARG A 3 13.26 -23.44 4.34
CA ARG A 3 12.86 -24.22 5.52
C ARG A 3 12.86 -23.41 6.83
N THR A 4 13.81 -22.49 6.98
CA THR A 4 13.89 -21.61 8.15
C THR A 4 12.71 -20.63 8.16
N ILE A 5 12.34 -20.09 7.00
CA ILE A 5 11.20 -19.18 6.85
C ILE A 5 9.89 -19.89 7.14
N GLU A 6 9.70 -21.10 6.62
CA GLU A 6 8.53 -21.95 6.92
C GLU A 6 8.41 -22.25 8.42
N GLN A 7 9.53 -22.56 9.08
CA GLN A 7 9.56 -22.79 10.54
C GLN A 7 9.17 -21.54 11.33
N LEU A 8 9.63 -20.35 10.92
CA LEU A 8 9.28 -19.08 11.57
C LEU A 8 7.81 -18.73 11.34
N ILE A 9 7.32 -18.90 10.10
CA ILE A 9 5.91 -18.68 9.75
C ILE A 9 5.00 -19.60 10.56
N GLY A 10 5.36 -20.87 10.72
CA GLY A 10 4.59 -21.84 11.49
C GLY A 10 4.46 -21.52 12.99
N GLN A 11 5.29 -20.61 13.52
CA GLN A 11 5.20 -20.14 14.90
C GLN A 11 4.22 -18.97 15.07
N VAL A 12 3.80 -18.33 13.98
CA VAL A 12 2.88 -17.20 14.02
C VAL A 12 1.45 -17.74 13.98
N PRO A 13 0.57 -17.38 14.93
CA PRO A 13 -0.82 -17.81 14.94
C PRO A 13 -1.67 -16.98 13.95
N ALA A 14 -1.24 -16.93 12.69
CA ALA A 14 -1.89 -16.20 11.61
C ALA A 14 -1.66 -16.92 10.28
N ARG A 15 -2.50 -16.63 9.29
CA ARG A 15 -2.22 -17.02 7.90
C ARG A 15 -1.25 -16.00 7.30
N ILE A 16 -0.09 -16.47 6.86
CA ILE A 16 0.94 -15.67 6.23
C ILE A 16 1.02 -16.03 4.76
N MET A 17 1.13 -15.01 3.91
CA MET A 17 1.47 -15.13 2.50
C MET A 17 2.74 -14.31 2.28
N LEU A 18 3.75 -14.89 1.62
CA LEU A 18 5.04 -14.25 1.40
C LEU A 18 5.47 -14.46 -0.05
N LEU A 19 5.85 -13.36 -0.69
CA LEU A 19 6.62 -13.35 -1.92
C LEU A 19 7.77 -12.38 -1.71
N PHE A 20 8.99 -12.88 -1.85
CA PHE A 20 10.20 -12.07 -1.92
C PHE A 20 10.93 -12.45 -3.21
N ARG A 21 11.38 -11.43 -3.94
CA ARG A 21 12.16 -11.59 -5.15
C ARG A 21 13.30 -10.58 -5.10
N ASP A 22 14.51 -11.07 -5.28
CA ASP A 22 15.67 -10.23 -5.53
C ASP A 22 15.62 -9.75 -7.00
N LEU A 23 15.97 -8.49 -7.25
CA LEU A 23 15.93 -7.92 -8.60
C LEU A 23 17.30 -7.97 -9.30
N ASP A 24 18.38 -8.15 -8.52
CA ASP A 24 19.75 -8.26 -9.01
C ASP A 24 20.19 -9.73 -9.11
N GLU A 25 19.67 -10.57 -8.22
CA GLU A 25 19.91 -12.01 -8.17
C GLU A 25 18.70 -12.83 -8.63
N ASP A 26 18.93 -14.03 -9.18
CA ASP A 26 17.85 -14.99 -9.50
C ASP A 26 17.38 -15.74 -8.24
N LEU A 27 17.03 -14.98 -7.20
CA LEU A 27 16.58 -15.49 -5.91
C LEU A 27 15.10 -15.15 -5.68
N GLU A 28 14.31 -16.19 -5.46
CA GLU A 28 12.91 -16.07 -5.10
C GLU A 28 12.58 -16.93 -3.86
N ILE A 29 11.75 -16.37 -2.97
CA ILE A 29 11.23 -17.04 -1.78
C ILE A 29 9.71 -16.87 -1.78
N THR A 30 8.99 -17.99 -1.73
CA THR A 30 7.53 -18.01 -1.75
C THR A 30 6.96 -18.84 -0.61
N TYR A 31 5.86 -18.39 -0.02
CA TYR A 31 5.04 -19.17 0.92
C TYR A 31 3.56 -18.79 0.73
N ASP A 32 2.73 -19.72 0.25
CA ASP A 32 1.29 -19.50 -0.02
C ASP A 32 1.01 -18.23 -0.86
N ALA A 33 1.95 -17.83 -1.73
CA ALA A 33 1.99 -16.51 -2.36
C ALA A 33 0.79 -16.22 -3.28
N ASP A 34 0.21 -17.25 -3.90
CA ASP A 34 -0.91 -17.11 -4.85
C ASP A 34 -2.27 -16.92 -4.17
N ARG A 35 -2.33 -16.98 -2.83
CA ARG A 35 -3.59 -16.80 -2.10
C ARG A 35 -3.95 -15.32 -1.98
N PRO A 36 -5.23 -14.94 -2.13
CA PRO A 36 -5.67 -13.58 -1.91
C PRO A 36 -5.39 -13.07 -0.49
N VAL A 37 -5.00 -11.80 -0.38
CA VAL A 37 -4.75 -11.10 0.89
C VAL A 37 -5.56 -9.80 0.92
N VAL A 38 -5.96 -9.35 2.11
CA VAL A 38 -6.57 -8.02 2.26
C VAL A 38 -5.51 -6.96 2.01
N ALA A 39 -5.64 -6.19 0.92
CA ALA A 39 -4.66 -5.18 0.54
C ALA A 39 -4.52 -4.05 1.57
N ALA A 40 -5.59 -3.72 2.31
CA ALA A 40 -5.60 -2.60 3.25
C ALA A 40 -5.02 -1.33 2.60
N SER A 41 -4.05 -0.67 3.24
CA SER A 41 -3.44 0.54 2.70
C SER A 41 -2.47 0.31 1.52
N THR A 42 -2.10 -0.92 1.16
CA THR A 42 -1.22 -1.16 0.00
C THR A 42 -1.92 -0.89 -1.33
N LEU A 43 -3.26 -0.95 -1.37
CA LEU A 43 -4.07 -0.56 -2.53
C LEU A 43 -3.76 0.86 -3.03
N LYS A 44 -3.34 1.77 -2.13
CA LYS A 44 -3.00 3.16 -2.47
C LYS A 44 -1.90 3.25 -3.53
N LEU A 45 -1.00 2.25 -3.61
CA LEU A 45 0.00 2.18 -4.68
C LEU A 45 -0.66 2.12 -6.06
N LEU A 46 -1.71 1.30 -6.22
CA LEU A 46 -2.44 1.17 -7.49
C LEU A 46 -3.24 2.44 -7.81
N VAL A 47 -3.83 3.08 -6.79
CA VAL A 47 -4.52 4.38 -6.94
C VAL A 47 -3.54 5.44 -7.44
N LEU A 48 -2.36 5.56 -6.82
CA LEU A 48 -1.33 6.51 -7.24
C LEU A 48 -0.79 6.20 -8.65
N ALA A 49 -0.55 4.93 -8.97
CA ALA A 49 -0.13 4.53 -10.31
C ALA A 49 -1.16 4.94 -11.39
N ARG A 50 -2.45 4.79 -11.11
CA ARG A 50 -3.52 5.23 -12.03
C ARG A 50 -3.57 6.75 -12.15
N LEU A 51 -3.40 7.46 -11.03
CA LEU A 51 -3.40 8.92 -10.98
C LEU A 51 -2.22 9.52 -11.77
N TYR A 52 -1.00 9.02 -11.56
CA TYR A 52 0.18 9.47 -12.29
C TYR A 52 0.09 9.19 -13.78
N ARG A 53 -0.49 8.04 -14.19
CA ARG A 53 -0.78 7.78 -15.61
C ARG A 53 -1.79 8.77 -16.19
N ALA A 54 -2.76 9.23 -15.39
CA ALA A 54 -3.73 10.22 -15.85
C ALA A 54 -3.07 11.60 -16.00
N PHE A 55 -2.21 12.01 -15.06
CA PHE A 55 -1.43 13.25 -15.16
C PHE A 55 -0.50 13.24 -16.38
N ALA A 56 0.24 12.15 -16.59
CA ALA A 56 1.16 12.01 -17.73
C ALA A 56 0.44 12.02 -19.09
N ARG A 57 -0.85 11.70 -19.11
CA ARG A 57 -1.70 11.74 -20.32
C ARG A 57 -2.55 13.02 -20.40
N GLU A 58 -2.28 13.99 -19.53
CA GLU A 58 -3.03 15.26 -19.44
C GLU A 58 -4.55 15.07 -19.24
N GLN A 59 -4.96 13.92 -18.69
CA GLN A 59 -6.36 13.60 -18.41
C GLN A 59 -6.85 14.25 -17.12
N LEU A 60 -5.91 14.62 -16.25
CA LEU A 60 -6.15 15.31 -14.99
C LEU A 60 -5.06 16.37 -14.79
N ASP A 61 -5.41 17.49 -14.18
CA ASP A 61 -4.44 18.52 -13.78
C ASP A 61 -3.87 18.18 -12.39
N PRO A 62 -2.55 17.98 -12.24
CA PRO A 62 -1.93 17.76 -10.93
C PRO A 62 -2.01 18.97 -10.00
N ARG A 63 -2.33 20.16 -10.51
CA ARG A 63 -2.53 21.39 -9.72
C ARG A 63 -3.99 21.60 -9.31
N ALA A 64 -4.90 20.74 -9.76
CA ALA A 64 -6.29 20.81 -9.36
C ALA A 64 -6.41 20.70 -7.84
N ARG A 65 -7.19 21.60 -7.25
CA ARG A 65 -7.45 21.61 -5.80
C ARG A 65 -8.70 20.79 -5.52
N VAL A 66 -8.64 19.99 -4.47
CA VAL A 66 -9.78 19.23 -3.97
C VAL A 66 -10.16 19.79 -2.61
N GLN A 67 -11.43 20.18 -2.45
CA GLN A 67 -11.98 20.57 -1.16
C GLN A 67 -12.29 19.30 -0.37
N ILE A 68 -11.80 19.26 0.87
CA ILE A 68 -12.07 18.17 1.81
C ILE A 68 -13.10 18.68 2.81
N ALA A 69 -14.27 18.04 2.86
CA ALA A 69 -15.26 18.31 3.88
C ALA A 69 -14.87 17.64 5.21
N SER A 70 -15.30 18.21 6.34
CA SER A 70 -14.91 17.73 7.68
C SER A 70 -15.35 16.28 7.95
N ASP A 71 -16.49 15.87 7.39
CA ASP A 71 -17.03 14.51 7.47
C ASP A 71 -16.28 13.48 6.59
N GLN A 72 -15.39 13.93 5.70
CA GLN A 72 -14.55 13.07 4.86
C GLN A 72 -13.22 12.69 5.53
N VAL A 73 -12.92 13.26 6.70
CA VAL A 73 -11.68 12.99 7.44
C VAL A 73 -11.84 11.73 8.29
N VAL A 74 -11.31 10.61 7.79
CA VAL A 74 -11.39 9.30 8.47
C VAL A 74 -10.20 9.02 9.39
N PRO A 75 -10.29 8.03 10.31
CA PRO A 75 -9.15 7.52 11.05
C PRO A 75 -7.92 7.22 10.17
N GLY A 76 -6.73 7.63 10.64
CA GLY A 76 -5.48 7.48 9.88
C GLY A 76 -5.17 8.62 8.88
N SER A 77 -6.02 9.64 8.77
CA SER A 77 -5.83 10.78 7.84
C SER A 77 -5.02 11.93 8.45
N GLY A 78 -3.77 11.67 8.87
CA GLY A 78 -2.95 12.65 9.60
C GLY A 78 -2.80 14.01 8.89
N ILE A 79 -2.43 14.00 7.61
CA ILE A 79 -2.28 15.23 6.81
C ILE A 79 -3.62 15.95 6.62
N LEU A 80 -4.70 15.22 6.34
CA LEU A 80 -6.02 15.85 6.14
C LEU A 80 -6.53 16.50 7.43
N ARG A 81 -6.28 15.88 8.60
CA ARG A 81 -6.58 16.50 9.91
C ARG A 81 -5.76 17.76 10.14
N TRP A 82 -4.44 17.71 9.87
CA TRP A 82 -3.58 18.88 10.02
C TRP A 82 -4.00 20.04 9.11
N LEU A 83 -4.43 19.76 7.88
CA LEU A 83 -4.95 20.77 6.96
C LEU A 83 -6.30 21.36 7.41
N ALA A 84 -7.14 20.55 8.06
CA ALA A 84 -8.43 21.00 8.59
C ALA A 84 -8.27 21.84 9.86
N GLU A 85 -7.30 21.48 10.72
CA GLU A 85 -7.04 22.14 12.00
C GLU A 85 -5.51 22.34 12.20
N PRO A 86 -4.91 23.36 11.56
CA PRO A 86 -3.48 23.62 11.73
C PRO A 86 -3.19 24.00 13.18
N PRO A 87 -2.15 23.42 13.83
CA PRO A 87 -1.72 23.88 15.14
C PRO A 87 -1.32 25.35 15.06
N ARG A 88 -1.74 26.13 16.05
CA ARG A 88 -1.42 27.56 16.20
C ARG A 88 0.03 27.79 16.58
#